data_AF-A0A351MH52-F1
#
_entry.id   AF-A0A351MH52-F1
#
_cell.length_a   1.000
_cell.length_b   1.000
_cell.length_c   1.000
_cell.angle_alpha   90.00
_cell.angle_beta   90.00
_cell.angle_gamma   90.00
#
_symmetry.space_group_name_H-M   'P 1'
#
loop_
_entity.id
_entity.type
_entity.pdbx_description
1 polymer ?
#
loop_
_entity_poly.entity_id
_entity_poly.type
_entity_poly.pdbx_seq_one_letter_code
_entity_poly.pdbx_strand_id
1 'polypeptide(L)'
;GSSPSQAQSSSSKVKSLQAKKKTNKAAIKDIESQLRETKQQQRSASARLYAAQRKLSSAEDDLAATRAKLRAAKDRLEASREELARVEAELKKAIDLFWDRMAIFYKQGSLGYVEVALGAADFEQFVDRGILLKKIAEHDLELRAQIELERARREALVATVTANVTELEGLRQSEADRAAELRSVRDEHQSALDTILAQRAEQDGIYTELRETQREISRTLSRLLNPPSANGVRSYGGNPNFAGGFARPVNGRVTST
;
A
#
# COMPACT_ATOMS: atom_id res chain seq x y z
N GLY A 1 41.94 21.62 -62.78
CA GLY A 1 41.94 22.92 -62.10
C GLY A 1 40.61 23.11 -61.41
N SER A 2 40.61 23.26 -60.10
CA SER A 2 39.38 23.48 -59.32
C SER A 2 39.09 24.98 -59.26
N SER A 3 37.90 25.40 -59.69
CA SER A 3 37.51 26.82 -59.74
C SER A 3 37.55 27.49 -58.35
N PRO A 4 37.96 28.77 -58.24
CA PRO A 4 38.06 29.53 -56.97
C PRO A 4 36.77 29.50 -56.12
N SER A 5 35.62 29.44 -56.78
CA SER A 5 34.27 29.31 -56.17
C SER A 5 34.10 28.04 -55.32
N GLN A 6 34.65 26.89 -55.73
CA GLN A 6 34.55 25.63 -54.96
C GLN A 6 35.45 25.64 -53.72
N ALA A 7 36.62 26.27 -53.79
CA ALA A 7 37.53 26.41 -52.65
C ALA A 7 36.98 27.39 -51.60
N GLN A 8 36.37 28.51 -52.02
CA GLN A 8 35.71 29.46 -51.12
C GLN A 8 34.45 28.86 -50.44
N SER A 9 33.65 28.08 -51.19
CA SER A 9 32.49 27.33 -50.66
C SER A 9 32.89 26.26 -49.63
N SER A 10 34.01 25.56 -49.85
CA SER A 10 34.53 24.56 -48.92
C SER A 10 35.04 25.20 -47.62
N SER A 11 35.73 26.35 -47.72
CA SER A 11 36.24 27.11 -46.58
C SER A 11 35.12 27.68 -45.69
N SER A 12 34.08 28.26 -46.29
CA SER A 12 32.91 28.76 -45.54
C SER A 12 32.14 27.64 -44.84
N LYS A 13 32.04 26.46 -45.48
CA LYS A 13 31.41 25.26 -44.90
C LYS A 13 32.22 24.66 -43.75
N VAL A 14 33.55 24.67 -43.83
CA VAL A 14 34.42 24.26 -42.72
C VAL A 14 34.28 25.23 -41.54
N LYS A 15 34.30 26.55 -41.78
CA LYS A 15 34.10 27.56 -40.73
C LYS A 15 32.74 27.41 -40.03
N SER A 16 31.67 27.16 -40.78
CA SER A 16 30.33 26.97 -40.19
C SER A 16 30.24 25.67 -39.39
N LEU A 17 30.84 24.57 -39.85
CA LEU A 17 30.92 23.32 -39.08
C LEU A 17 31.80 23.45 -37.83
N GLN A 18 32.88 24.22 -37.87
CA GLN A 18 33.70 24.53 -36.69
C GLN A 18 32.92 25.35 -35.67
N ALA A 19 32.14 26.34 -36.12
CA ALA A 19 31.24 27.09 -35.26
C ALA A 19 30.19 26.16 -34.62
N LYS A 20 29.55 25.29 -35.41
CA LYS A 20 28.61 24.26 -34.93
C LYS A 20 29.25 23.30 -33.92
N LYS A 21 30.50 22.87 -34.15
CA LYS A 21 31.24 22.02 -33.21
C LYS A 21 31.46 22.73 -31.87
N LYS A 22 31.76 24.03 -31.90
CA LYS A 22 31.99 24.84 -30.70
C LYS A 22 30.69 25.04 -29.91
N THR A 23 29.59 25.36 -30.58
CA THR A 23 28.27 25.47 -29.94
C THR A 23 27.79 24.13 -29.39
N ASN A 24 27.93 23.02 -30.14
CA ASN A 24 27.56 21.70 -29.65
C ASN A 24 28.43 21.27 -28.44
N LYS A 25 29.74 21.54 -28.46
CA LYS A 25 30.60 21.31 -27.29
C LYS A 25 30.19 22.14 -26.06
N ALA A 26 29.73 23.37 -26.27
CA ALA A 26 29.19 24.20 -25.19
C ALA A 26 27.88 23.61 -24.65
N ALA A 27 26.96 23.18 -25.52
CA ALA A 27 25.72 22.51 -25.14
C ALA A 27 25.98 21.20 -24.37
N ILE A 28 26.97 20.40 -24.79
CA ILE A 28 27.41 19.20 -24.05
C ILE A 28 27.90 19.57 -22.65
N LYS A 29 28.69 20.63 -22.51
CA LYS A 29 29.20 21.05 -21.19
C LYS A 29 28.06 21.55 -20.29
N ASP A 30 27.09 22.25 -20.87
CA ASP A 30 25.93 22.77 -20.15
C ASP A 30 25.03 21.62 -19.65
N ILE A 31 24.67 20.68 -20.53
CA ILE A 31 23.89 19.49 -20.14
C ILE A 31 24.65 18.62 -19.13
N GLU A 32 26.00 18.52 -19.21
CA GLU A 32 26.82 17.81 -18.22
C GLU A 32 26.78 18.51 -16.85
N SER A 33 26.64 19.83 -16.81
CA SER A 33 26.44 20.60 -15.57
C SER A 33 25.04 20.35 -15.00
N GLN A 34 24.02 20.43 -15.84
CA GLN A 34 22.63 20.16 -15.46
C GLN A 34 22.46 18.72 -14.94
N LEU A 35 23.08 17.73 -15.59
CA LEU A 35 23.11 16.34 -15.14
C LEU A 35 23.74 16.18 -13.76
N ARG A 36 24.80 16.94 -13.43
CA ARG A 36 25.42 16.90 -12.10
C ARG A 36 24.48 17.47 -11.04
N GLU A 37 23.84 18.60 -11.33
CA GLU A 37 22.89 19.25 -10.44
C GLU A 37 21.66 18.35 -10.20
N THR A 38 21.07 17.81 -11.28
CA THR A 38 19.95 16.87 -11.18
C THR A 38 20.33 15.58 -10.48
N LYS A 39 21.56 15.08 -10.65
CA LYS A 39 22.05 13.95 -9.85
C LYS A 39 22.12 14.26 -8.35
N GLN A 40 22.43 15.51 -7.99
CA GLN A 40 22.39 15.98 -6.60
C GLN A 40 20.94 16.09 -6.08
N GLN A 41 20.04 16.64 -6.89
CA GLN A 41 18.61 16.70 -6.59
C GLN A 41 18.01 15.29 -6.45
N GLN A 42 18.42 14.33 -7.30
CA GLN A 42 18.04 12.92 -7.22
C GLN A 42 18.52 12.24 -5.94
N ARG A 43 19.71 12.56 -5.43
CA ARG A 43 20.16 12.05 -4.13
C ARG A 43 19.27 12.53 -3.00
N SER A 44 18.92 13.82 -3.00
CA SER A 44 17.94 14.39 -2.06
C SER A 44 16.56 13.74 -2.21
N ALA A 45 16.11 13.54 -3.45
CA ALA A 45 14.82 12.93 -3.75
C ALA A 45 14.79 11.43 -3.38
N SER A 46 15.91 10.72 -3.53
CA SER A 46 16.07 9.33 -3.07
C SER A 46 15.95 9.25 -1.55
N ALA A 47 16.57 10.18 -0.80
CA ALA A 47 16.40 10.24 0.65
C ALA A 47 14.94 10.50 1.04
N ARG A 48 14.23 11.38 0.31
CA ARG A 48 12.79 11.62 0.48
C ARG A 48 11.95 10.36 0.16
N LEU A 49 12.28 9.62 -0.90
CA LEU A 49 11.64 8.35 -1.23
C LEU A 49 11.87 7.31 -0.14
N TYR A 50 13.09 7.16 0.39
CA TYR A 50 13.35 6.26 1.52
C TYR A 50 12.54 6.65 2.76
N ALA A 51 12.45 7.94 3.07
CA ALA A 51 11.63 8.42 4.19
C ALA A 51 10.14 8.13 3.94
N ALA A 52 9.64 8.37 2.73
CA ALA A 52 8.27 8.08 2.34
C ALA A 52 7.97 6.56 2.37
N GLN A 53 8.89 5.70 1.94
CA GLN A 53 8.76 4.25 2.03
C GLN A 53 8.68 3.78 3.49
N ARG A 54 9.47 4.36 4.39
CA ARG A 54 9.37 4.06 5.83
C ARG A 54 8.02 4.50 6.42
N LYS A 55 7.54 5.68 6.03
CA LYS A 55 6.19 6.14 6.43
C LYS A 55 5.10 5.22 5.89
N LEU A 56 5.21 4.80 4.63
CA LEU A 56 4.28 3.86 4.01
C LEU A 56 4.22 2.55 4.79
N SER A 57 5.38 1.95 5.09
CA SER A 57 5.46 0.72 5.88
C SER A 57 4.82 0.90 7.26
N SER A 58 5.12 2.00 7.97
CA SER A 58 4.52 2.29 9.27
C SER A 58 3.00 2.43 9.18
N ALA A 59 2.50 3.12 8.16
CA ALA A 59 1.07 3.31 7.94
C ALA A 59 0.36 1.98 7.59
N GLU A 60 1.01 1.08 6.86
CA GLU A 60 0.51 -0.27 6.59
C GLU A 60 0.41 -1.10 7.87
N ASP A 61 1.43 -1.07 8.72
CA ASP A 61 1.44 -1.75 10.02
C ASP A 61 0.34 -1.21 10.95
N ASP A 62 0.19 0.11 11.03
CA ASP A 62 -0.84 0.76 11.84
C ASP A 62 -2.27 0.43 11.35
N LEU A 63 -2.47 0.39 10.04
CA LEU A 63 -3.74 -0.03 9.44
C LEU A 63 -4.03 -1.50 9.73
N ALA A 64 -3.03 -2.38 9.64
CA ALA A 64 -3.17 -3.79 9.97
C ALA A 64 -3.54 -4.00 11.45
N ALA A 65 -2.87 -3.29 12.36
CA ALA A 65 -3.18 -3.31 13.79
C ALA A 65 -4.61 -2.81 14.07
N THR A 66 -5.04 -1.74 13.39
CA THR A 66 -6.40 -1.20 13.51
C THR A 66 -7.45 -2.20 13.04
N ARG A 67 -7.21 -2.88 11.92
CA ARG A 67 -8.10 -3.94 11.42
C ARG A 67 -8.17 -5.14 12.38
N ALA A 68 -7.07 -5.51 13.01
CA ALA A 68 -7.05 -6.57 14.02
C ALA A 68 -7.91 -6.17 15.24
N LYS A 69 -7.76 -4.94 15.75
CA LYS A 69 -8.60 -4.39 16.83
C LYS A 69 -10.08 -4.37 16.43
N LEU A 70 -10.39 -3.96 15.21
CA LEU A 70 -11.76 -3.96 14.68
C LEU A 70 -12.38 -5.37 14.67
N ARG A 71 -11.62 -6.39 14.25
CA ARG A 71 -12.08 -7.79 14.27
C ARG A 71 -12.36 -8.24 15.70
N ALA A 72 -11.40 -8.04 16.61
CA ALA A 72 -11.58 -8.39 18.01
C ALA A 72 -12.76 -7.65 18.68
N ALA A 73 -13.02 -6.39 18.31
CA ALA A 73 -14.17 -5.63 18.80
C ALA A 73 -15.50 -6.18 18.26
N LYS A 74 -15.54 -6.60 16.98
CA LYS A 74 -16.71 -7.29 16.40
C LYS A 74 -17.02 -8.59 17.13
N ASP A 75 -16.01 -9.41 17.38
CA ASP A 75 -16.18 -10.68 18.07
C ASP A 75 -16.68 -10.47 19.51
N ARG A 76 -16.14 -9.48 20.22
CA ARG A 76 -16.61 -9.07 21.55
C ARG A 76 -18.06 -8.59 21.54
N LEU A 77 -18.46 -7.81 20.53
CA LEU A 77 -19.83 -7.32 20.37
C LEU A 77 -20.81 -8.47 20.15
N GLU A 78 -20.49 -9.40 19.25
CA GLU A 78 -21.35 -10.56 18.98
C GLU A 78 -21.48 -11.46 20.22
N ALA A 79 -20.38 -11.76 20.91
CA ALA A 79 -20.44 -12.50 22.17
C ALA A 79 -21.33 -11.81 23.23
N SER A 80 -21.24 -10.49 23.34
CA SER A 80 -22.06 -9.71 24.28
C SER A 80 -23.54 -9.70 23.89
N ARG A 81 -23.87 -9.72 22.59
CA ARG A 81 -25.24 -9.82 22.08
C ARG A 81 -25.84 -11.20 22.32
N GLU A 82 -25.07 -12.25 22.10
CA GLU A 82 -25.51 -13.63 22.40
C GLU A 82 -25.81 -13.79 23.90
N GLU A 83 -24.92 -13.27 24.76
CA GLU A 83 -25.12 -13.32 26.21
C GLU A 83 -26.34 -12.49 26.64
N LEU A 84 -26.52 -11.29 26.09
CA LEU A 84 -27.71 -10.48 26.34
C LEU A 84 -29.00 -11.22 25.96
N ALA A 85 -29.02 -11.87 24.79
CA ALA A 85 -30.19 -12.63 24.33
C ALA A 85 -30.49 -13.83 25.25
N ARG A 86 -29.47 -14.51 25.78
CA ARG A 86 -29.64 -15.59 26.76
C ARG A 86 -30.26 -15.07 28.05
N VAL A 87 -29.67 -14.01 28.62
CA VAL A 87 -30.17 -13.36 29.84
C VAL A 87 -31.60 -12.84 29.67
N GLU A 88 -31.93 -12.25 28.52
CA GLU A 88 -33.30 -11.81 28.21
C GLU A 88 -34.29 -12.98 28.17
N ALA A 89 -33.90 -14.12 27.60
CA ALA A 89 -34.74 -15.32 27.55
C ALA A 89 -34.94 -15.95 28.94
N GLU A 90 -33.88 -16.01 29.77
CA GLU A 90 -33.95 -16.52 31.14
C GLU A 90 -34.81 -15.61 32.02
N LEU A 91 -34.58 -14.30 31.95
CA LEU A 91 -35.38 -13.31 32.66
C LEU A 91 -36.86 -13.39 32.27
N LYS A 92 -37.17 -13.55 30.98
CA LYS A 92 -38.54 -13.73 30.52
C LYS A 92 -39.19 -14.98 31.13
N LYS A 93 -38.51 -16.13 31.08
CA LYS A 93 -39.02 -17.37 31.68
C LYS A 93 -39.27 -17.22 33.18
N ALA A 94 -38.37 -16.56 33.90
CA ALA A 94 -38.51 -16.32 35.33
C ALA A 94 -39.71 -15.40 35.64
N ILE A 95 -39.89 -14.33 34.86
CA ILE A 95 -41.02 -13.40 34.98
C ILE A 95 -42.35 -14.11 34.66
N ASP A 96 -42.40 -14.89 33.58
CA ASP A 96 -43.61 -15.62 33.17
C ASP A 96 -44.03 -16.63 34.26
N LEU A 97 -43.07 -17.42 34.78
CA LEU A 97 -43.32 -18.36 35.89
C LEU A 97 -43.82 -17.64 37.15
N PHE A 98 -43.23 -16.49 37.48
CA PHE A 98 -43.65 -15.68 38.62
C PHE A 98 -45.09 -15.17 38.44
N TRP A 99 -45.43 -14.65 37.26
CA TRP A 99 -46.78 -14.15 36.97
C TRP A 99 -47.83 -15.26 36.95
N ASP A 100 -47.52 -16.42 36.38
CA ASP A 100 -48.42 -17.58 36.38
C ASP A 100 -48.78 -17.99 37.82
N ARG A 101 -47.78 -18.04 38.71
CA ARG A 101 -47.99 -18.31 40.14
C ARG A 101 -48.80 -17.21 40.82
N MET A 102 -48.45 -15.94 40.61
CA MET A 102 -49.18 -14.81 41.20
C MET A 102 -50.64 -14.75 40.73
N ALA A 103 -50.92 -15.11 39.48
CA ALA A 103 -52.27 -15.17 38.94
C ALA A 103 -53.11 -16.28 39.60
N ILE A 104 -52.51 -17.44 39.93
CA ILE A 104 -53.17 -18.51 40.70
C ILE A 104 -53.56 -17.98 42.09
N PHE A 105 -52.63 -17.34 42.80
CA PHE A 105 -52.92 -16.75 44.12
C PHE A 105 -53.99 -15.67 44.05
N TYR A 106 -53.91 -14.77 43.07
CA TYR A 106 -54.89 -13.69 42.92
C TYR A 106 -56.31 -14.22 42.65
N LYS A 107 -56.44 -15.26 41.82
CA LYS A 107 -57.73 -15.90 41.52
C LYS A 107 -58.32 -16.65 42.72
N GLN A 108 -57.48 -17.09 43.66
CA GLN A 108 -57.91 -17.77 44.89
C GLN A 108 -58.24 -16.80 46.04
N GLY A 109 -58.00 -15.49 45.90
CA GLY A 109 -58.32 -14.47 46.91
C GLY A 109 -57.22 -14.27 47.97
N SER A 110 -57.32 -13.20 48.77
CA SER A 110 -56.23 -12.73 49.68
C SER A 110 -55.82 -13.72 50.78
N LEU A 111 -56.59 -14.81 50.96
CA LEU A 111 -56.35 -15.85 51.94
C LEU A 111 -55.85 -17.16 51.32
N GLY A 112 -55.52 -17.24 50.01
CA GLY A 112 -55.25 -18.51 49.32
C GLY A 112 -54.30 -19.49 50.03
N TYR A 113 -53.18 -19.02 50.59
CA TYR A 113 -52.28 -19.88 51.40
C TYR A 113 -52.93 -20.36 52.71
N VAL A 114 -53.61 -19.47 53.41
CA VAL A 114 -54.27 -19.74 54.70
C VAL A 114 -55.52 -20.60 54.50
N GLU A 115 -56.26 -20.39 53.43
CA GLU A 115 -57.46 -21.13 53.05
C GLU A 115 -57.14 -22.55 52.60
N VAL A 116 -56.07 -22.74 51.81
CA VAL A 116 -55.57 -24.08 51.43
C VAL A 116 -55.09 -24.88 52.64
N ALA A 117 -54.46 -24.21 53.61
CA ALA A 117 -54.09 -24.81 54.88
C ALA A 117 -55.34 -25.16 55.72
N LEU A 118 -56.26 -24.21 55.94
CA LEU A 118 -57.46 -24.38 56.77
C LEU A 118 -58.51 -25.33 56.17
N GLY A 119 -58.49 -25.58 54.86
CA GLY A 119 -59.33 -26.57 54.18
C GLY A 119 -58.80 -28.01 54.22
N ALA A 120 -57.97 -28.36 55.21
CA ALA A 120 -57.48 -29.72 55.43
C ALA A 120 -58.52 -30.60 56.12
N ALA A 121 -58.55 -31.90 55.81
CA ALA A 121 -59.49 -32.86 56.37
C ALA A 121 -59.16 -33.28 57.81
N ASP A 122 -57.88 -33.23 58.19
CA ASP A 122 -57.36 -33.57 59.51
C ASP A 122 -56.08 -32.77 59.86
N PHE A 123 -55.61 -32.89 61.10
CA PHE A 123 -54.46 -32.16 61.61
C PHE A 123 -53.13 -32.55 60.94
N GLU A 124 -52.97 -33.81 60.54
CA GLU A 124 -51.77 -34.29 59.86
C GLU A 124 -51.65 -33.64 58.47
N GLN A 125 -52.75 -33.64 57.70
CA GLN A 125 -52.82 -33.00 56.40
C GLN A 125 -52.66 -31.47 56.49
N PHE A 126 -53.10 -30.84 57.58
CA PHE A 126 -52.89 -29.42 57.85
C PHE A 126 -51.39 -29.10 57.98
N VAL A 127 -50.63 -29.90 58.75
CA VAL A 127 -49.19 -29.71 58.97
C VAL A 127 -48.41 -29.92 57.66
N ASP A 128 -48.72 -30.97 56.91
CA ASP A 128 -48.07 -31.27 55.63
C ASP A 128 -48.29 -30.15 54.60
N ARG A 129 -49.52 -29.63 54.49
CA ARG A 129 -49.83 -28.48 53.63
C ARG A 129 -49.09 -27.22 54.08
N GLY A 130 -49.01 -26.96 55.39
CA GLY A 130 -48.25 -25.84 55.93
C GLY A 130 -46.77 -25.87 55.55
N ILE A 131 -46.14 -27.06 55.61
CA ILE A 131 -44.74 -27.26 55.19
C ILE A 131 -44.59 -27.01 53.68
N LEU A 132 -45.51 -27.51 52.85
CA LEU A 132 -45.48 -27.28 51.39
C LEU A 132 -45.64 -25.80 51.04
N LEU A 133 -46.58 -25.10 51.66
CA LEU A 133 -46.83 -23.69 51.42
C LEU A 133 -45.63 -22.82 51.81
N LYS A 134 -44.96 -23.16 52.93
CA LYS A 134 -43.69 -22.52 53.32
C LYS A 134 -42.63 -22.69 52.23
N LYS A 135 -42.43 -23.91 51.72
CA LYS A 135 -41.45 -24.19 50.65
C LYS A 135 -41.77 -23.43 49.36
N ILE A 136 -43.05 -23.30 49.00
CA ILE A 136 -43.49 -22.53 47.82
C ILE A 136 -43.15 -21.05 48.02
N ALA A 137 -43.46 -20.48 49.19
CA ALA A 137 -43.16 -19.09 49.50
C ALA A 137 -41.65 -18.80 49.49
N GLU A 138 -40.83 -19.71 50.03
CA GLU A 138 -39.37 -19.63 49.97
C GLU A 138 -38.88 -19.60 48.50
N HIS A 139 -39.37 -20.51 47.66
CA HIS A 139 -39.04 -20.54 46.24
C HIS A 139 -39.52 -19.28 45.48
N ASP A 140 -40.66 -18.71 45.82
CA ASP A 140 -41.16 -17.47 45.19
C ASP A 140 -40.29 -16.26 45.56
N LEU A 141 -39.76 -16.21 46.79
CA LEU A 141 -38.78 -15.20 47.20
C LEU A 141 -37.45 -15.38 46.48
N GLU A 142 -36.97 -16.61 46.31
CA GLU A 142 -35.79 -16.92 45.51
C GLU A 142 -35.97 -16.52 44.04
N LEU A 143 -37.12 -16.82 43.44
CA LEU A 143 -37.44 -16.44 42.06
C LEU A 143 -37.45 -14.92 41.89
N ARG A 144 -38.02 -14.18 42.84
CA ARG A 144 -37.97 -12.72 42.85
C ARG A 144 -36.52 -12.22 42.91
N ALA A 145 -35.70 -12.78 43.79
CA ALA A 145 -34.29 -12.39 43.91
C ALA A 145 -33.52 -12.67 42.60
N GLN A 146 -33.78 -13.80 41.94
CA GLN A 146 -33.21 -14.13 40.63
C GLN A 146 -33.66 -13.13 39.55
N ILE A 147 -34.93 -12.74 39.52
CA ILE A 147 -35.44 -11.74 38.57
C ILE A 147 -34.73 -10.40 38.74
N GLU A 148 -34.54 -9.93 39.98
CA GLU A 148 -33.83 -8.67 40.23
C GLU A 148 -32.35 -8.75 39.81
N LEU A 149 -31.69 -9.88 40.09
CA LEU A 149 -30.32 -10.12 39.67
C LEU A 149 -30.19 -10.12 38.14
N GLU A 150 -31.05 -10.85 37.43
CA GLU A 150 -31.02 -10.94 35.97
C GLU A 150 -31.43 -9.61 35.31
N ARG A 151 -32.30 -8.80 35.95
CA ARG A 151 -32.58 -7.41 35.51
C ARG A 151 -31.33 -6.55 35.57
N ALA A 152 -30.60 -6.58 36.68
CA ALA A 152 -29.36 -5.84 36.84
C ALA A 152 -28.28 -6.32 35.84
N ARG A 153 -28.17 -7.64 35.66
CA ARG A 153 -27.25 -8.23 34.66
C ARG A 153 -27.59 -7.80 33.24
N ARG A 154 -28.87 -7.81 32.87
CA ARG A 154 -29.36 -7.32 31.57
C ARG A 154 -28.97 -5.86 31.36
N GLU A 155 -29.20 -5.01 32.35
CA GLU A 155 -28.87 -3.58 32.26
C GLU A 155 -27.36 -3.35 32.05
N ALA A 156 -26.52 -4.07 32.80
CA ALA A 156 -25.07 -4.05 32.62
C ALA A 156 -24.62 -4.55 31.22
N LEU A 157 -25.26 -5.61 30.70
CA LEU A 157 -24.99 -6.13 29.36
C LEU A 157 -25.44 -5.16 28.27
N VAL A 158 -26.59 -4.51 28.42
CA VAL A 158 -27.04 -3.46 27.49
C VAL A 158 -26.03 -2.31 27.45
N ALA A 159 -25.56 -1.85 28.61
CA ALA A 159 -24.50 -0.84 28.69
C ALA A 159 -23.18 -1.29 28.05
N THR A 160 -22.84 -2.57 28.18
CA THR A 160 -21.65 -3.16 27.54
C THR A 160 -21.80 -3.20 26.02
N VAL A 161 -22.96 -3.63 25.51
CA VAL A 161 -23.25 -3.66 24.07
C VAL A 161 -23.21 -2.26 23.48
N THR A 162 -23.79 -1.26 24.13
CA THR A 162 -23.77 0.14 23.64
C THR A 162 -22.35 0.73 23.64
N ALA A 163 -21.54 0.42 24.66
CA ALA A 163 -20.13 0.79 24.70
C ALA A 163 -19.34 0.11 23.56
N ASN A 164 -19.56 -1.19 23.33
CA ASN A 164 -18.91 -1.94 22.24
C ASN A 164 -19.29 -1.40 20.85
N VAL A 165 -20.55 -1.01 20.63
CA VAL A 165 -20.99 -0.38 19.38
C VAL A 165 -20.27 0.95 19.16
N THR A 166 -20.20 1.80 20.19
CA THR A 166 -19.48 3.08 20.13
C THR A 166 -17.98 2.87 19.86
N GLU A 167 -17.33 1.92 20.53
CA GLU A 167 -15.92 1.55 20.28
C GLU A 167 -15.73 1.14 18.81
N LEU A 168 -16.64 0.31 18.29
CA LEU A 168 -16.57 -0.22 16.93
C LEU A 168 -16.76 0.86 15.87
N GLU A 169 -17.64 1.83 16.09
CA GLU A 169 -17.80 3.00 15.23
C GLU A 169 -16.52 3.86 15.22
N GLY A 170 -15.94 4.12 16.39
CA GLY A 170 -14.66 4.83 16.49
C GLY A 170 -13.52 4.11 15.76
N LEU A 171 -13.44 2.78 15.90
CA LEU A 171 -12.45 1.97 15.18
C LEU A 171 -12.68 1.97 13.66
N ARG A 172 -13.93 1.98 13.18
CA ARG A 172 -14.25 2.09 11.75
C ARG A 172 -13.80 3.43 11.18
N GLN A 173 -14.07 4.52 11.87
CA GLN A 173 -13.60 5.84 11.45
C GLN A 173 -12.08 5.88 11.41
N SER A 174 -11.43 5.37 12.45
CA SER A 174 -9.98 5.31 12.54
C SER A 174 -9.32 4.43 11.47
N GLU A 175 -10.00 3.36 11.02
CA GLU A 175 -9.56 2.57 9.86
C GLU A 175 -9.66 3.40 8.56
N ALA A 176 -10.78 4.09 8.36
CA ALA A 176 -11.02 4.91 7.17
C ALA A 176 -9.98 6.03 7.03
N ASP A 177 -9.70 6.74 8.14
CA ASP A 177 -8.72 7.83 8.18
C ASP A 177 -7.31 7.31 7.84
N ARG A 178 -6.88 6.19 8.47
CA ARG A 178 -5.58 5.57 8.18
C ARG A 178 -5.48 5.04 6.74
N ALA A 179 -6.57 4.49 6.20
CA ALA A 179 -6.60 4.03 4.82
C ALA A 179 -6.50 5.20 3.83
N ALA A 180 -7.09 6.35 4.15
CA ALA A 180 -6.96 7.57 3.35
C ALA A 180 -5.53 8.14 3.41
N GLU A 181 -4.94 8.22 4.61
CA GLU A 181 -3.55 8.64 4.79
C GLU A 181 -2.59 7.74 4.01
N LEU A 182 -2.76 6.42 4.09
CA LEU A 182 -1.93 5.46 3.36
C LEU A 182 -2.01 5.67 1.84
N ARG A 183 -3.20 5.96 1.31
CA ARG A 183 -3.37 6.29 -0.11
C ARG A 183 -2.63 7.57 -0.48
N SER A 184 -2.78 8.64 0.32
CA SER A 184 -2.06 9.90 0.10
C SER A 184 -0.54 9.67 0.06
N VAL A 185 0.00 8.95 1.03
CA VAL A 185 1.44 8.66 1.12
C VAL A 185 1.90 7.83 -0.09
N ARG A 186 1.10 6.87 -0.56
CA ARG A 186 1.40 6.07 -1.75
C ARG A 186 1.42 6.91 -3.02
N ASP A 187 0.44 7.80 -3.19
CA ASP A 187 0.33 8.66 -4.36
C ASP A 187 1.47 9.69 -4.40
N GLU A 188 1.83 10.28 -3.25
CA GLU A 188 3.00 11.15 -3.10
C GLU A 188 4.31 10.42 -3.46
N HIS A 189 4.48 9.19 -2.96
CA HIS A 189 5.65 8.37 -3.24
C HIS A 189 5.76 8.05 -4.74
N GLN A 190 4.65 7.63 -5.37
CA GLN A 190 4.63 7.27 -6.78
C GLN A 190 4.92 8.49 -7.67
N SER A 191 4.27 9.63 -7.40
CA SER A 191 4.49 10.88 -8.12
C SER A 191 5.94 11.36 -8.03
N ALA A 192 6.54 11.27 -6.83
CA ALA A 192 7.95 11.60 -6.64
C ALA A 192 8.87 10.69 -7.47
N LEU A 193 8.58 9.39 -7.50
CA LEU A 193 9.35 8.40 -8.27
C LEU A 193 9.23 8.64 -9.78
N ASP A 194 8.02 8.87 -10.28
CA ASP A 194 7.75 9.11 -11.71
C ASP A 194 8.43 10.39 -12.19
N THR A 195 8.37 11.46 -11.39
CA THR A 195 9.06 12.73 -11.69
C THR A 195 10.58 12.52 -11.84
N ILE A 196 11.19 11.76 -10.93
CA ILE A 196 12.63 11.48 -10.95
C ILE A 196 13.02 10.66 -12.18
N LEU A 197 12.23 9.65 -12.53
CA LEU A 197 12.47 8.79 -13.69
C LEU A 197 12.32 9.56 -15.00
N ALA A 198 11.29 10.39 -15.13
CA ALA A 198 11.06 11.22 -16.30
C ALA A 198 12.19 12.24 -16.52
N GLN A 199 12.58 12.98 -15.48
CA GLN A 199 13.70 13.93 -15.55
C GLN A 199 15.00 13.26 -15.98
N ARG A 200 15.26 12.04 -15.49
CA ARG A 200 16.46 11.28 -15.87
C ARG A 200 16.43 10.87 -17.34
N ALA A 201 15.30 10.33 -17.81
CA ALA A 201 15.16 9.85 -19.17
C ALA A 201 15.31 11.00 -20.19
N GLU A 202 14.74 12.16 -19.90
CA GLU A 202 14.87 13.36 -20.74
C GLU A 202 16.33 13.81 -20.86
N GLN A 203 17.04 13.91 -19.74
CA GLN A 203 18.45 14.33 -19.71
C GLN A 203 19.38 13.36 -20.41
N ASP A 204 19.19 12.05 -20.19
CA ASP A 204 19.97 11.01 -20.85
C ASP A 204 19.72 11.04 -22.37
N GLY A 205 18.49 11.28 -22.81
CA GLY A 205 18.13 11.47 -24.23
C GLY A 205 18.86 12.64 -24.87
N ILE A 206 18.73 13.85 -24.31
CA ILE A 206 19.40 15.06 -24.81
C ILE A 206 20.92 14.86 -24.86
N TYR A 207 21.50 14.23 -23.83
CA TYR A 207 22.93 13.94 -23.79
C TYR A 207 23.39 13.02 -24.93
N THR A 208 22.63 11.95 -25.21
CA THR A 208 22.95 11.02 -26.30
C THR A 208 22.90 11.69 -27.67
N GLU A 209 21.86 12.49 -27.95
CA GLU A 209 21.71 13.22 -29.20
C GLU A 209 22.84 14.22 -29.43
N LEU A 210 23.19 15.01 -28.40
CA LEU A 210 24.33 15.95 -28.47
C LEU A 210 25.66 15.23 -28.72
N ARG A 211 25.86 14.04 -28.14
CA ARG A 211 27.05 13.22 -28.37
C ARG A 211 27.10 12.66 -29.79
N GLU A 212 25.97 12.24 -30.34
CA GLU A 212 25.88 11.75 -31.72
C GLU A 212 26.13 12.86 -32.74
N THR A 213 25.44 13.98 -32.60
CA THR A 213 25.64 15.17 -33.45
C THR A 213 27.09 15.65 -33.40
N GLN A 214 27.76 15.60 -32.23
CA GLN A 214 29.18 15.95 -32.10
C GLN A 214 30.11 14.98 -32.84
N ARG A 215 29.78 13.67 -32.84
CA ARG A 215 30.51 12.65 -33.61
C ARG A 215 30.35 12.89 -35.11
N GLU A 216 29.13 13.19 -35.57
CA GLU A 216 28.85 13.47 -36.98
C GLU A 216 29.55 14.74 -37.48
N ILE A 217 29.48 15.84 -36.71
CA ILE A 217 30.21 17.07 -37.02
C ILE A 217 31.71 16.77 -37.11
N SER A 218 32.26 15.97 -36.20
CA SER A 218 33.69 15.61 -36.23
C SER A 218 34.05 14.77 -37.45
N ARG A 219 33.25 13.75 -37.80
CA ARG A 219 33.46 12.92 -39.00
C ARG A 219 33.41 13.75 -40.28
N THR A 220 32.44 14.63 -40.41
CA THR A 220 32.28 15.50 -41.59
C THR A 220 33.42 16.50 -41.71
N LEU A 221 33.86 17.11 -40.60
CA LEU A 221 35.05 17.98 -40.57
C LEU A 221 36.32 17.24 -41.01
N SER A 222 36.54 16.02 -40.51
CA SER A 222 37.69 15.20 -40.90
C SER A 222 37.69 14.87 -42.39
N ARG A 223 36.53 14.54 -42.98
CA ARG A 223 36.42 14.28 -44.43
C ARG A 223 36.67 15.53 -45.29
N LEU A 224 36.28 16.71 -44.80
CA LEU A 224 36.49 17.98 -45.53
C LEU A 224 37.93 18.49 -45.43
N LEU A 225 38.60 18.28 -44.29
CA LEU A 225 39.99 18.68 -44.07
C LEU A 225 40.99 17.68 -44.69
N ASN A 226 40.69 16.39 -44.61
CA ASN A 226 41.46 15.31 -45.23
C ASN A 226 40.56 14.60 -46.26
N PRO A 227 40.30 15.21 -47.43
CA PRO A 227 39.60 14.52 -48.50
C PRO A 227 40.41 13.26 -48.87
N PRO A 228 39.76 12.09 -49.04
CA PRO A 228 40.47 10.94 -49.57
C PRO A 228 41.07 11.36 -50.91
N SER A 229 42.40 11.28 -51.01
CA SER A 229 43.13 11.60 -52.23
C SER A 229 42.47 10.87 -53.40
N ALA A 230 41.93 11.61 -54.37
CA ALA A 230 41.48 11.07 -55.64
C ALA A 230 42.66 10.54 -56.48
N ASN A 231 43.91 10.75 -56.04
CA ASN A 231 45.10 10.10 -56.58
C ASN A 231 45.53 8.93 -55.70
N GLY A 232 44.68 7.90 -55.69
CA GLY A 232 45.07 6.53 -55.40
C GLY A 232 45.28 5.74 -56.69
N VAL A 233 45.85 6.35 -57.74
CA VAL A 233 46.48 5.55 -58.80
C VAL A 233 47.61 4.82 -58.11
N ARG A 234 47.42 3.52 -57.88
CA ARG A 234 48.51 2.59 -57.58
C ARG A 234 49.45 2.60 -58.79
N SER A 235 50.34 3.59 -58.83
CA SER A 235 51.51 3.52 -59.68
C SER A 235 52.37 2.42 -59.08
N TYR A 236 52.28 1.24 -59.68
CA TYR A 236 53.28 0.18 -59.59
C TYR A 236 54.57 0.70 -60.26
N GLY A 237 55.13 1.77 -59.71
CA GLY A 237 56.36 2.42 -60.16
C GLY A 237 57.48 1.95 -59.27
N GLY A 238 58.26 0.99 -59.78
CA GLY A 238 59.39 0.40 -59.09
C GLY A 238 60.37 1.45 -58.58
N ASN A 239 60.72 1.32 -57.30
CA ASN A 239 61.85 2.02 -56.71
C ASN A 239 63.13 1.29 -57.18
N PRO A 240 64.09 1.95 -57.85
CA PRO A 240 65.23 1.25 -58.47
C PRO A 240 66.28 0.73 -57.47
N ASN A 241 66.10 0.93 -56.16
CA ASN A 241 67.09 0.55 -55.13
C ASN A 241 66.49 -0.33 -54.02
N PHE A 242 65.85 -1.45 -54.37
CA PHE A 242 65.47 -2.49 -53.41
C PHE A 242 66.42 -3.70 -53.51
N ALA A 243 67.49 -3.67 -52.73
CA ALA A 243 68.35 -4.82 -52.45
C ALA A 243 67.91 -5.43 -51.10
N GLY A 244 66.87 -6.25 -51.11
CA GLY A 244 66.36 -6.91 -49.91
C GLY A 244 65.64 -8.21 -50.28
N GLY A 245 66.25 -9.35 -50.00
CA GLY A 245 65.70 -10.66 -50.33
C GLY A 245 64.44 -10.97 -49.53
N PHE A 246 63.28 -10.93 -50.20
CA PHE A 246 62.11 -11.69 -49.77
C PHE A 246 61.89 -12.85 -50.75
N ALA A 247 61.88 -14.06 -50.19
CA ALA A 247 61.55 -15.28 -50.91
C ALA A 247 60.13 -15.18 -51.50
N ARG A 248 59.99 -15.52 -52.78
CA ARG A 248 58.70 -15.58 -53.48
C ARG A 248 57.82 -16.66 -52.82
N PRO A 249 56.51 -16.42 -52.59
CA PRO A 249 55.62 -17.50 -52.19
C PRO A 249 55.60 -18.56 -53.30
N VAL A 250 55.78 -19.83 -52.91
CA VAL A 250 55.70 -20.97 -53.81
C VAL A 250 54.26 -21.17 -54.29
N ASN A 251 54.11 -21.55 -55.56
CA ASN A 251 52.82 -21.82 -56.18
C ASN A 251 52.14 -23.05 -55.54
N GLY A 252 51.24 -22.82 -54.58
CA GLY A 252 50.31 -23.82 -54.08
C GLY A 252 49.05 -23.89 -54.94
N ARG A 253 48.60 -25.10 -55.28
CA ARG A 253 47.34 -25.36 -55.97
C ARG A 253 46.19 -25.12 -55.00
N VAL A 254 45.32 -24.14 -55.29
CA VAL A 254 44.08 -23.92 -54.54
C VAL A 254 43.03 -24.90 -55.07
N THR A 255 42.65 -25.90 -54.29
CA THR A 255 41.44 -26.71 -54.55
C THR A 255 40.31 -26.20 -53.67
N SER A 256 39.23 -25.75 -54.29
CA SER A 256 37.98 -25.40 -53.62
C SER A 256 37.10 -26.65 -53.52
N THR A 257 36.50 -26.88 -52.35
CA THR A 257 35.24 -27.62 -52.19
C THR A 257 34.15 -26.63 -51.86
#